data_AF-A0AAD6K3B2-F1
#
_entry.id   AF-A0AAD6K3B2-F1
#
_cell.length_a   1.000
_cell.length_b   1.000
_cell.length_c   1.000
_cell.angle_alpha   90.00
_cell.angle_beta   90.00
_cell.angle_gamma   90.00
#
_symmetry.space_group_name_H-M   'P 1'
#
loop_
_entity.id
_entity.type
_entity.pdbx_description
1 polymer ?
#
loop_
_entity_poly.entity_id
_entity_poly.type
_entity_poly.pdbx_seq_one_letter_code
_entity_poly.pdbx_strand_id
1 'polypeptide(L)'
;MEKIFTNKLNITDIERRIVLSENLIKGFPRGHESYLKFKDEDGKVWTFRCRVPPGGSSRPALSGDWFLFVRSKQLKVGDVIEIALDREKDRT
;
A
#
# COMPACT_ATOMS: atom_id res chain seq x y z
N MET A 1 -16.11 -5.83 -8.63
CA MET A 1 -14.84 -6.46 -9.03
C MET A 1 -13.77 -5.90 -8.11
N GLU A 2 -13.25 -6.74 -7.23
CA GLU A 2 -12.05 -6.40 -6.47
C GLU A 2 -10.89 -6.22 -7.45
N LYS A 3 -10.13 -5.15 -7.25
CA LYS A 3 -8.93 -4.92 -8.05
C LYS A 3 -7.74 -5.38 -7.23
N ILE A 4 -7.14 -6.48 -7.66
CA ILE A 4 -5.95 -7.06 -7.02
C ILE A 4 -4.71 -6.51 -7.71
N PHE A 5 -3.73 -6.13 -6.92
CA PHE A 5 -2.43 -5.65 -7.38
C PHE A 5 -1.34 -6.48 -6.76
N THR A 6 -0.47 -7.02 -7.59
CA THR A 6 0.71 -7.76 -7.16
C THR A 6 1.94 -6.85 -7.20
N ASN A 7 2.83 -6.99 -6.22
CA ASN A 7 4.15 -6.37 -6.26
C ASN A 7 5.22 -7.32 -5.72
N LYS A 8 6.32 -7.45 -6.46
CA LYS A 8 7.50 -8.21 -6.02
C LYS A 8 8.42 -7.29 -5.25
N LEU A 9 8.64 -7.59 -3.97
CA LEU A 9 9.34 -6.72 -3.04
C LEU A 9 10.83 -6.62 -3.38
N ASN A 10 11.31 -5.38 -3.49
CA ASN A 10 12.74 -5.07 -3.58
C ASN A 10 13.28 -4.59 -2.20
N ILE A 11 14.58 -4.31 -2.13
CA ILE A 11 15.24 -3.87 -0.89
C ILE A 11 14.63 -2.59 -0.30
N THR A 12 14.21 -1.63 -1.14
CA THR A 12 13.55 -0.40 -0.68
C THR A 12 12.18 -0.68 -0.08
N ASP A 13 11.45 -1.64 -0.66
CA ASP A 13 10.16 -2.06 -0.13
C ASP A 13 10.35 -2.69 1.26
N ILE A 14 11.35 -3.54 1.45
CA ILE A 14 11.61 -4.18 2.76
C ILE A 14 12.10 -3.18 3.82
N GLU A 15 13.01 -2.28 3.44
CA GLU A 15 13.70 -1.44 4.43
C GLU A 15 13.00 -0.10 4.74
N ARG A 16 12.20 0.43 3.81
CA ARG A 16 11.72 1.81 3.90
C ARG A 16 10.23 1.97 3.66
N ARG A 17 9.77 1.62 2.46
CA ARG A 17 8.43 1.94 1.98
C ARG A 17 8.13 1.14 0.72
N ILE A 18 6.88 0.74 0.56
CA ILE A 18 6.44 0.14 -0.70
C ILE A 18 5.91 1.19 -1.65
N VAL A 19 6.44 1.20 -2.88
CA VAL A 19 5.94 2.05 -3.95
C VAL A 19 4.75 1.37 -4.61
N LEU A 20 3.61 2.07 -4.65
CA LEU A 20 2.41 1.55 -5.26
C LEU A 20 2.35 1.85 -6.74
N SER A 21 1.79 0.92 -7.51
CA SER A 21 1.48 1.13 -8.92
C SER A 21 0.47 2.27 -9.08
N GLU A 22 0.68 3.15 -10.05
CA GLU A 22 -0.20 4.31 -10.31
C GLU A 22 -1.68 3.92 -10.48
N ASN A 23 -1.92 2.72 -11.00
CA ASN A 23 -3.26 2.17 -11.23
C ASN A 23 -4.05 1.84 -9.94
N LEU A 24 -3.38 1.70 -8.79
CA LEU A 24 -4.00 1.48 -7.48
C LEU A 24 -4.54 2.78 -6.88
N ILE A 25 -3.93 3.92 -7.25
CA ILE A 25 -4.16 5.22 -6.61
C ILE A 25 -4.90 6.20 -7.53
N LYS A 26 -5.37 5.77 -8.71
CA LYS A 26 -6.35 6.51 -9.53
C LYS A 26 -7.59 6.86 -8.70
N GLY A 27 -7.59 8.05 -8.09
CA GLY A 27 -8.64 8.55 -7.19
C GLY A 27 -8.16 9.24 -5.92
N PHE A 28 -6.90 9.06 -5.49
CA PHE A 28 -6.42 9.74 -4.27
C PHE A 28 -6.05 11.21 -4.54
N PRO A 29 -6.33 12.11 -3.58
CA PRO A 29 -5.91 13.51 -3.68
C PRO A 29 -4.38 13.61 -3.73
N ARG A 30 -3.86 14.19 -4.81
CA ARG A 30 -2.43 14.48 -4.96
C ARG A 30 -2.02 15.58 -3.99
N GLY A 31 -0.76 15.56 -3.55
CA GLY A 31 -0.23 16.53 -2.60
C GLY A 31 -0.75 16.36 -1.18
N HIS A 32 -1.58 15.35 -0.93
CA HIS A 32 -2.12 15.05 0.38
C HIS A 32 -1.50 13.78 0.95
N GLU A 33 -1.58 13.71 2.27
CA GLU A 33 -1.18 12.58 3.07
C GLU A 33 -2.41 11.96 3.72
N SER A 34 -2.54 10.65 3.62
CA SER A 34 -3.69 9.92 4.18
C SER A 34 -3.21 8.67 4.89
N TYR A 35 -3.91 8.28 5.95
CA TYR A 35 -3.66 7.03 6.65
C TYR A 35 -4.68 5.99 6.18
N LEU A 36 -4.19 4.94 5.53
CA LEU A 36 -5.01 3.88 4.96
C LEU A 36 -4.95 2.63 5.83
N LYS A 37 -6.11 2.01 6.02
CA LYS A 37 -6.25 0.78 6.79
C LYS A 37 -6.28 -0.40 5.83
N PHE A 38 -5.45 -1.40 6.10
CA PHE A 38 -5.40 -2.67 5.39
C PHE A 38 -5.65 -3.78 6.38
N LYS A 39 -6.49 -4.75 6.01
CA LYS A 39 -6.72 -5.95 6.80
C LYS A 39 -5.93 -7.09 6.17
N ASP A 40 -5.14 -7.79 6.97
CA ASP A 40 -4.42 -8.98 6.52
C ASP A 40 -5.28 -10.26 6.64
N GLU A 41 -4.72 -11.38 6.19
CA GLU A 41 -5.35 -12.70 6.20
C GLU A 41 -5.68 -13.22 7.61
N ASP A 42 -4.96 -12.77 8.64
CA ASP A 42 -5.21 -13.08 10.05
C ASP A 42 -6.29 -12.15 10.65
N GLY A 43 -6.79 -11.21 9.86
CA GLY A 43 -7.76 -10.21 10.25
C GLY A 43 -7.20 -9.03 11.03
N LYS A 44 -5.87 -8.93 11.16
CA LYS A 44 -5.21 -7.80 11.80
C LYS A 44 -5.24 -6.58 10.89
N VAL A 45 -5.54 -5.42 11.48
CA VAL A 45 -5.62 -4.16 10.77
C VAL A 45 -4.30 -3.41 10.91
N TRP A 46 -3.74 -3.02 9.78
CA TRP A 46 -2.50 -2.26 9.63
C TRP A 46 -2.81 -0.86 9.11
N THR A 47 -2.22 0.18 9.70
CA THR A 47 -2.45 1.57 9.27
C THR A 47 -1.21 2.12 8.57
N PHE A 48 -1.27 2.20 7.24
CA PHE A 48 -0.15 2.70 6.44
C PHE A 48 -0.34 4.16 6.08
N ARG A 49 0.73 4.95 6.27
CA ARG A 49 0.81 6.32 5.78
C ARG A 49 1.01 6.29 4.26
N CYS A 50 0.04 6.77 3.52
CA CYS A 50 0.09 6.97 2.08
C CYS A 50 0.39 8.43 1.76
N ARG A 51 1.50 8.68 1.05
CA ARG A 51 1.82 10.00 0.53
C ARG A 51 1.73 9.97 -0.99
N VAL A 52 0.87 10.83 -1.55
CA VAL A 52 0.77 11.02 -3.00
C VAL A 52 1.49 12.33 -3.36
N PRO A 53 2.63 12.27 -4.08
CA PRO A 53 3.38 13.48 -4.43
C PRO A 53 2.55 14.47 -5.27
N PRO A 54 2.75 15.79 -5.10
CA PRO A 54 2.03 16.81 -5.87
C PRO A 54 2.41 16.86 -7.36
N GLY A 55 3.52 16.21 -7.77
CA GLY A 55 4.00 16.16 -9.15
C GLY A 55 3.58 14.90 -9.93
N GLY A 56 3.42 15.04 -11.25
CA GLY A 56 2.85 14.03 -12.15
C GLY A 56 3.57 12.68 -12.21
N SER A 57 4.90 12.67 -12.03
CA SER A 57 5.76 11.51 -12.31
C SER A 57 6.16 10.68 -11.08
N SER A 58 5.91 11.18 -9.86
CA SER A 58 6.34 10.47 -8.65
C SER A 58 5.24 9.54 -8.17
N ARG A 59 5.58 8.25 -8.06
CA ARG A 59 4.66 7.23 -7.60
C ARG A 59 4.36 7.40 -6.10
N PRO A 60 3.10 7.18 -5.70
CA PRO A 60 2.73 7.14 -4.29
C PRO A 60 3.41 5.99 -3.56
N ALA A 61 3.63 6.16 -2.27
CA ALA A 61 4.26 5.14 -1.43
C ALA A 61 3.54 4.99 -0.09
N LEU A 62 3.49 3.75 0.39
CA LEU A 62 3.05 3.41 1.74
C LEU A 62 4.25 3.30 2.68
N SER A 63 4.11 3.90 3.85
CA SER A 63 5.12 3.96 4.91
C SER A 63 4.45 3.95 6.28
N GLY A 64 5.18 4.20 7.37
CA GLY A 64 4.66 4.09 8.73
C GLY A 64 4.69 2.63 9.20
N ASP A 65 3.52 2.07 9.55
CA ASP A 65 3.42 0.69 10.04
C ASP A 65 3.80 -0.37 9.01
N TRP A 66 4.07 0.03 7.76
CA TRP A 66 4.58 -0.85 6.71
C TRP A 66 5.79 -1.68 7.17
N PHE A 67 6.74 -1.05 7.87
CA PHE A 67 7.92 -1.77 8.36
C PHE A 67 7.59 -2.77 9.48
N LEU A 68 6.59 -2.45 10.31
CA LEU A 68 6.09 -3.38 11.33
C LEU A 68 5.38 -4.57 10.68
N PHE A 69 4.63 -4.34 9.60
CA PHE A 69 4.01 -5.38 8.80
C PHE A 69 5.07 -6.32 8.19
N VAL A 70 6.08 -5.75 7.51
CA VAL A 70 7.20 -6.51 6.93
C VAL A 70 7.86 -7.42 7.95
N ARG A 71 8.15 -6.90 9.15
CA ARG A 71 8.76 -7.69 10.24
C ARG A 71 7.81 -8.75 10.80
N SER A 72 6.55 -8.40 11.02
CA SER A 72 5.54 -9.32 11.56
C SER A 72 5.28 -10.50 10.64
N LYS A 73 5.30 -10.28 9.33
CA LYS A 73 5.11 -11.31 8.30
C LYS A 73 6.44 -11.92 7.82
N GLN A 74 7.57 -11.47 8.37
CA GLN A 74 8.92 -11.93 8.03
C GLN A 74 9.23 -11.84 6.52
N LEU A 75 8.72 -10.80 5.85
CA LEU A 75 8.87 -10.62 4.41
C LEU A 75 10.32 -10.35 4.02
N LYS A 76 10.71 -10.82 2.84
CA LYS A 76 12.07 -10.74 2.29
C LYS A 76 12.04 -10.21 0.86
N VAL A 77 13.21 -9.75 0.41
CA VAL A 77 13.41 -9.36 -0.99
C VAL A 77 13.09 -10.55 -1.89
N GLY A 78 12.23 -10.32 -2.88
CA GLY A 78 11.77 -11.34 -3.81
C GLY A 78 10.39 -11.92 -3.50
N ASP A 79 9.87 -11.73 -2.28
CA ASP A 79 8.49 -12.11 -1.95
C ASP A 79 7.50 -11.28 -2.77
N VAL A 80 6.32 -11.86 -3.02
CA VAL A 80 5.24 -11.19 -3.74
C VAL A 80 4.11 -10.92 -2.75
N ILE A 81 3.66 -9.67 -2.71
CA ILE A 81 2.46 -9.31 -1.97
C ILE A 81 1.30 -9.08 -2.93
N GLU A 82 0.09 -9.32 -2.41
CA GLU A 82 -1.16 -8.99 -3.07
C GLU A 82 -1.91 -7.94 -2.27
N ILE A 83 -2.32 -6.87 -2.95
CA ILE A 83 -3.13 -5.81 -2.36
C ILE A 83 -4.47 -5.84 -3.10
N ALA A 84 -5.52 -6.27 -2.39
CA ALA A 84 -6.89 -6.15 -2.86
C ALA A 84 -7.44 -4.79 -2.44
N LEU A 85 -7.90 -3.99 -3.40
CA LEU A 85 -8.70 -2.82 -3.11
C LEU A 85 -10.17 -3.23 -3.18
N ASP A 86 -10.79 -3.40 -2.02
CA ASP A 86 -12.24 -3.50 -1.95
C ASP A 86 -12.81 -2.09 -2.11
N ARG A 87 -13.38 -1.82 -3.28
CA ARG A 87 -14.27 -0.67 -3.44
C ARG A 87 -15.62 -1.13 -2.96
N GLU A 88 -15.79 -1.23 -1.64
CA GLU A 88 -17.12 -1.22 -1.10
C GLU A 88 -17.72 0.10 -1.60
N LYS A 89 -18.75 0.02 -2.45
CA LYS A 89 -19.55 1.19 -2.76
C LYS A 89 -20.05 1.64 -1.39
N ASP A 90 -19.62 2.80 -0.91
CA ASP A 90 -20.37 3.59 0.07
C ASP A 90 -21.79 3.73 -0.50
N ARG A 91 -22.64 2.73 -0.22
CA ARG A 91 -24.09 2.79 -0.35
C ARG A 91 -24.53 3.53 0.90
N THR A 92 -24.46 4.84 0.84
CA THR A 92 -25.27 5.70 1.69
C THR A 92 -26.18 6.52 0.80
#